data_AF-A0A519L014-F1
#
_entry.id   AF-A0A519L014-F1
#
_cell.length_a   1.000
_cell.length_b   1.000
_cell.length_c   1.000
_cell.angle_alpha   90.00
_cell.angle_beta   90.00
_cell.angle_gamma   90.00
#
_symmetry.space_group_name_H-M   'P 1'
#
loop_
_entity.id
_entity.type
_entity.pdbx_description
1 polymer ?
#
loop_
_entity_poly.entity_id
_entity_poly.type
_entity_poly.pdbx_seq_one_letter_code
_entity_poly.pdbx_strand_id
1 'polypeptide(L)'
;PPSGPQVGFAGIAKPWRVEAALKAAGCDLKDFVPYPDHAAFRPEDLTFLADRAALFGAGLITTEKDWVRLPPEWRARVAAWPVVARFDDEAEFAALLSGVVS
;
A
#
# COMPACT_ATOMS: atom_id res chain seq x y z
N PRO A 1 6.05 1.86 10.47
CA PRO A 1 5.00 0.84 10.25
C PRO A 1 4.53 0.34 11.63
N PRO A 2 3.36 -0.31 11.76
CA PRO A 2 2.98 -1.00 12.99
C PRO A 2 4.05 -1.99 13.43
N SER A 3 4.19 -2.21 14.74
CA SER A 3 5.08 -3.24 15.27
C SER A 3 4.51 -4.64 15.01
N GLY A 4 5.41 -5.61 14.84
CA GLY A 4 5.05 -7.02 14.62
C GLY A 4 4.71 -7.36 13.17
N PRO A 5 4.40 -8.65 12.91
CA PRO A 5 4.24 -9.19 11.57
C PRO A 5 3.09 -8.51 10.80
N GLN A 6 3.32 -8.17 9.54
CA GLN A 6 2.33 -7.55 8.67
C GLN A 6 2.17 -8.30 7.35
N VAL A 7 0.94 -8.33 6.83
CA VAL A 7 0.65 -8.65 5.43
C VAL A 7 0.25 -7.35 4.74
N GLY A 8 1.03 -6.97 3.72
CA GLY A 8 0.81 -5.75 2.96
C GLY A 8 -0.06 -5.97 1.72
N PHE A 9 -0.79 -4.96 1.29
CA PHE A 9 -1.43 -4.96 -0.02
C PHE A 9 -1.53 -3.56 -0.61
N ALA A 10 -1.57 -3.45 -1.94
CA ALA A 10 -1.74 -2.17 -2.62
C ALA A 10 -2.37 -2.32 -4.02
N GLY A 11 -3.31 -1.43 -4.34
CA GLY A 11 -3.96 -1.29 -5.65
C GLY A 11 -3.44 -0.06 -6.39
N ILE A 12 -2.15 -0.07 -6.74
CA ILE A 12 -1.46 1.05 -7.40
C ILE A 12 -0.72 0.59 -8.66
N ALA A 13 -0.37 1.52 -9.56
CA ALA A 13 0.36 1.20 -10.80
C ALA A 13 1.71 0.48 -10.59
N LYS A 14 2.41 0.74 -9.48
CA LYS A 14 3.71 0.12 -9.15
C LYS A 14 3.72 -0.45 -7.72
N PRO A 15 3.03 -1.56 -7.43
CA PRO A 15 2.89 -2.10 -6.07
C PRO A 15 4.23 -2.44 -5.40
N TRP A 16 5.22 -2.87 -6.20
CA TRP A 16 6.56 -3.18 -5.74
C TRP A 16 7.27 -1.99 -5.04
N ARG A 17 6.90 -0.74 -5.36
CA ARG A 17 7.43 0.45 -4.67
C ARG A 17 6.92 0.53 -3.23
N VAL A 18 5.67 0.14 -3.00
CA VAL A 18 5.07 0.12 -1.65
C VAL A 18 5.70 -0.98 -0.82
N GLU A 19 5.85 -2.17 -1.40
CA GLU A 19 6.54 -3.29 -0.75
C GLU A 19 7.96 -2.90 -0.34
N ALA A 20 8.74 -2.31 -1.27
CA ALA A 20 10.09 -1.83 -1.00
C ALA A 20 10.11 -0.75 0.10
N ALA A 21 9.18 0.21 0.07
CA ALA A 21 9.08 1.27 1.07
C ALA A 21 8.74 0.70 2.47
N LEU A 22 7.85 -0.28 2.56
CA LEU A 22 7.51 -0.95 3.83
C LEU A 22 8.72 -1.68 4.41
N LYS A 23 9.44 -2.45 3.58
CA LYS A 23 10.67 -3.15 3.97
C LYS A 23 11.76 -2.16 4.42
N ALA A 24 11.98 -1.09 3.66
CA ALA A 24 12.94 -0.04 4.00
C ALA A 24 12.58 0.70 5.29
N ALA A 25 11.29 0.82 5.61
CA ALA A 25 10.81 1.39 6.87
C ALA A 25 10.87 0.43 8.07
N GLY A 26 11.44 -0.77 7.90
CA GLY A 26 11.57 -1.78 8.96
C GLY A 26 10.27 -2.50 9.29
N CYS A 27 9.32 -2.54 8.35
CA CYS A 27 8.11 -3.36 8.52
C CYS A 27 8.50 -4.84 8.56
N ASP A 28 8.01 -5.59 9.54
CA ASP A 28 8.11 -7.06 9.55
C ASP A 28 7.10 -7.65 8.55
N LEU A 29 7.35 -7.41 7.27
CA LEU A 29 6.47 -7.79 6.18
C LEU A 29 6.61 -9.27 5.88
N LYS A 30 5.59 -10.07 6.26
CA LYS A 30 5.54 -11.51 6.03
C LYS A 30 5.09 -11.87 4.63
N ASP A 31 4.23 -11.03 4.06
CA ASP A 31 3.67 -11.24 2.73
C ASP A 31 3.20 -9.92 2.11
N PHE A 32 3.09 -9.88 0.79
CA PHE A 32 2.59 -8.73 0.05
C PHE A 32 1.68 -9.14 -1.11
N VAL A 33 0.51 -8.49 -1.21
CA VAL A 33 -0.51 -8.79 -2.21
C VAL A 33 -0.66 -7.62 -3.17
N PRO A 34 -0.14 -7.73 -4.41
CA PRO A 34 -0.36 -6.71 -5.41
C PRO A 34 -1.77 -6.82 -5.99
N TYR A 35 -2.44 -5.68 -6.14
CA TYR A 35 -3.68 -5.55 -6.88
C TYR A 35 -3.47 -4.61 -8.09
N PRO A 36 -4.25 -4.77 -9.17
CA PRO A 36 -4.25 -3.81 -10.28
C PRO A 36 -4.53 -2.38 -9.79
N ASP A 37 -4.03 -1.38 -10.52
CA ASP A 37 -4.28 0.01 -10.16
C ASP A 37 -5.79 0.29 -10.10
N HIS A 38 -6.20 0.99 -9.05
CA HIS A 38 -7.60 1.29 -8.77
C HIS A 38 -8.52 0.06 -8.66
N ALA A 39 -8.00 -1.16 -8.47
CA ALA A 39 -8.82 -2.35 -8.26
C ALA A 39 -9.77 -2.13 -7.07
N ALA A 40 -11.05 -2.46 -7.25
CA ALA A 40 -12.00 -2.46 -6.15
C ALA A 40 -11.71 -3.66 -5.24
N PHE A 41 -11.54 -3.43 -3.94
CA PHE A 41 -11.38 -4.51 -2.98
C PHE A 41 -12.74 -5.16 -2.72
N ARG A 42 -13.02 -6.26 -3.41
CA ARG A 42 -14.28 -7.00 -3.23
C ARG A 42 -14.26 -7.68 -1.87
N PRO A 43 -15.42 -8.03 -1.29
CA PRO A 43 -15.47 -8.74 -0.01
C PRO A 43 -14.61 -10.01 0.02
N GLU A 44 -14.58 -10.77 -1.09
CA GLU A 44 -13.72 -11.94 -1.26
C GLU A 44 -12.23 -11.62 -1.11
N ASP A 45 -11.79 -10.50 -1.68
CA ASP A 45 -10.38 -10.08 -1.65
C ASP A 45 -9.97 -9.72 -0.21
N LEU A 46 -10.87 -9.07 0.53
CA LEU A 46 -10.64 -8.70 1.93
C LEU A 46 -10.63 -9.94 2.86
N THR A 47 -11.52 -10.90 2.64
CA THR A 47 -11.50 -12.18 3.36
C THR A 47 -10.19 -12.92 3.11
N PHE A 48 -9.76 -13.01 1.85
CA PHE A 48 -8.47 -13.62 1.49
C PHE A 48 -7.28 -12.94 2.19
N LEU A 49 -7.28 -11.61 2.27
CA LEU A 49 -6.25 -10.86 3.00
C LEU A 49 -6.26 -11.18 4.50
N ALA A 50 -7.44 -11.24 5.12
CA ALA A 50 -7.56 -11.59 6.54
C ALA A 50 -7.09 -13.02 6.83
N ASP A 51 -7.43 -13.99 5.96
CA ASP A 51 -6.99 -15.37 6.13
C ASP A 51 -5.47 -15.47 6.02
N ARG A 52 -4.86 -14.78 5.04
CA ARG A 52 -3.40 -14.68 4.94
C ARG A 52 -2.76 -14.06 6.18
N ALA A 53 -3.32 -12.96 6.68
CA ALA A 53 -2.83 -12.32 7.89
C ALA A 53 -2.91 -13.29 9.09
N ALA A 54 -4.00 -14.06 9.21
CA ALA A 54 -4.18 -15.05 10.26
C ALA A 54 -3.13 -16.17 10.23
N LEU A 55 -2.76 -16.66 9.04
CA LEU A 55 -1.71 -17.69 8.87
C LEU A 55 -0.36 -17.26 9.45
N PHE A 56 -0.06 -15.96 9.40
CA PHE A 56 1.18 -15.40 9.92
C PHE A 56 1.06 -14.77 11.31
N GLY A 57 -0.13 -14.80 11.92
CA GLY A 57 -0.41 -14.02 13.14
C GLY A 57 -0.18 -12.52 12.94
N ALA A 58 -0.42 -12.03 11.73
CA ALA A 58 -0.05 -10.71 11.26
C ALA A 58 -1.22 -9.71 11.29
N GLY A 59 -0.88 -8.41 11.31
CA GLY A 59 -1.79 -7.34 10.96
C GLY A 59 -1.88 -7.13 9.45
N LEU A 60 -2.86 -6.34 9.01
CA LEU A 60 -2.96 -5.87 7.63
C LEU A 60 -2.47 -4.44 7.51
N ILE A 61 -1.73 -4.16 6.44
CA ILE A 61 -1.24 -2.81 6.11
C ILE A 61 -1.45 -2.50 4.64
N THR A 62 -1.90 -1.28 4.33
CA THR A 62 -2.06 -0.80 2.96
C THR A 62 -1.71 0.68 2.84
N THR A 63 -1.75 1.24 1.63
CA THR A 63 -1.52 2.66 1.41
C THR A 63 -2.70 3.49 1.92
N GLU A 64 -2.48 4.75 2.32
CA GLU A 64 -3.59 5.66 2.67
C GLU A 64 -4.64 5.78 1.54
N LYS A 65 -4.19 5.82 0.28
CA LYS A 65 -5.07 5.86 -0.91
C LYS A 65 -6.00 4.66 -0.98
N ASP A 66 -5.48 3.47 -0.70
CA ASP A 66 -6.28 2.25 -0.74
C ASP A 66 -7.14 2.10 0.51
N TRP A 67 -6.64 2.55 1.67
CA TRP A 67 -7.36 2.51 2.94
C TRP A 67 -8.67 3.30 2.89
N VAL A 68 -8.69 4.48 2.27
CA VAL A 68 -9.92 5.28 2.14
C VAL A 68 -10.98 4.60 1.27
N ARG A 69 -10.58 3.67 0.40
CA ARG A 69 -11.47 2.91 -0.48
C ARG A 69 -12.03 1.66 0.19
N LEU A 70 -11.51 1.28 1.37
CA LEU A 70 -12.02 0.15 2.12
C LEU A 70 -13.40 0.45 2.70
N PRO A 71 -14.27 -0.57 2.82
CA PRO A 71 -15.49 -0.47 3.62
C PRO A 71 -15.17 -0.06 5.07
N PRO A 72 -16.06 0.70 5.75
CA PRO A 72 -15.82 1.20 7.11
C PRO A 72 -15.42 0.12 8.13
N GLU A 73 -16.02 -1.06 8.03
CA GLU A 73 -15.74 -2.19 8.93
C GLU A 73 -14.32 -2.76 8.77
N TRP A 74 -13.70 -2.57 7.60
CA TRP A 74 -12.34 -3.01 7.31
C TRP A 74 -11.28 -1.98 7.68
N ARG A 75 -11.63 -0.69 7.68
CA ARG A 75 -10.73 0.40 8.07
C ARG A 75 -10.18 0.25 9.49
N ALA A 76 -10.98 -0.29 10.42
CA ALA A 76 -10.53 -0.58 11.79
C ALA A 76 -9.56 -1.76 11.89
N ARG A 77 -9.48 -2.60 10.84
CA ARG A 77 -8.69 -3.85 10.81
C ARG A 77 -7.41 -3.72 9.99
N VAL A 78 -7.24 -2.61 9.27
CA VAL A 78 -6.12 -2.37 8.35
C VAL A 78 -5.42 -1.08 8.75
N ALA A 79 -4.09 -1.15 8.92
CA ALA A 79 -3.26 0.03 9.12
C ALA A 79 -3.07 0.80 7.81
N ALA A 80 -3.30 2.11 7.84
CA ALA A 80 -2.97 3.00 6.75
C ALA A 80 -1.48 3.39 6.83
N TRP A 81 -0.74 3.19 5.74
CA TRP A 81 0.67 3.56 5.63
C TRP A 81 0.85 4.78 4.72
N PRO A 82 1.46 5.87 5.22
CA PRO A 82 1.78 7.02 4.39
C PRO A 82 2.89 6.64 3.42
N VAL A 83 2.54 6.51 2.14
CA VAL A 83 3.51 6.30 1.08
C VAL A 83 4.02 7.66 0.64
N VAL A 84 5.21 8.04 1.12
CA VAL A 84 5.92 9.20 0.60
C VAL A 84 6.52 8.79 -0.75
N ALA A 85 5.94 9.27 -1.84
CA ALA A 85 6.57 9.19 -3.15
C ALA A 85 7.85 10.03 -3.11
N ARG A 86 9.00 9.39 -2.94
CA ARG A 86 10.28 9.99 -3.30
C ARG A 86 10.42 9.81 -4.81
N PHE A 87 10.37 10.92 -5.53
CA PHE A 87 10.66 10.91 -6.95
C PHE A 87 12.15 10.63 -7.09
N ASP A 88 12.52 9.47 -7.64
CA ASP A 88 13.92 9.16 -7.98
C ASP A 88 14.45 10.05 -9.13
N ASP A 89 13.58 10.83 -9.76
CA ASP A 89 13.89 11.75 -10.85
C ASP A 89 13.26 13.14 -10.59
N GLU A 90 13.77 13.87 -9.60
CA GLU A 90 13.39 15.28 -9.39
C GLU A 90 13.66 16.15 -10.63
N ALA A 91 14.64 15.76 -11.45
CA ALA A 91 15.03 16.49 -12.65
C ALA A 91 13.98 16.43 -13.78
N GLU A 92 13.33 15.28 -13.97
CA GLU A 92 12.36 15.10 -15.06
C GLU A 92 10.99 15.71 -14.73
N PHE A 93 10.58 15.68 -13.44
CA PHE A 93 9.33 16.30 -12.99
C PHE A 93 9.38 17.83 -13.02
N ALA A 94 10.54 18.44 -12.70
CA ALA A 94 10.73 19.89 -12.82
C ALA A 94 10.69 20.37 -14.29
N ALA A 95 11.23 19.58 -15.22
CA ALA A 95 11.20 19.88 -16.65
C ALA A 95 9.78 19.82 -17.25
N LEU A 96 8.91 18.98 -16.70
CA LEU A 96 7.52 18.84 -17.16
C LEU A 96 6.62 19.98 -16.66
N LEU A 97 6.91 20.54 -15.48
CA LEU A 97 6.20 21.69 -14.92
C LEU A 97 6.63 23.03 -15.56
N SER A 98 7.89 23.15 -16.01
CA SER A 98 8.37 24.36 -16.68
C SER A 98 7.84 24.52 -18.11
N GLY A 99 7.28 23.47 -18.72
CA GLY A 99 6.73 23.49 -20.07
C GLY A 99 5.25 23.87 -20.19
N VAL A 100 4.53 24.06 -19.07
CA VAL A 100 3.08 24.39 -19.06
C VAL A 100 2.80 25.86 -18.78
N VAL A 101 3.84 26.66 -18.48
CA VAL A 101 3.75 28.12 -18.39
C VAL A 101 4.56 28.70 -19.55
N SER A 102 3.93 28.82 -20.71
CA SER A 102 4.37 29.71 -21.77
C SER A 102 3.18 30.42 -22.41
#